data_AF-A0A560H8J1-F1
#
_entry.id   AF-A0A560H8J1-F1
#
_cell.length_a   1.000
_cell.length_b   1.000
_cell.length_c   1.000
_cell.angle_alpha   90.00
_cell.angle_beta   90.00
_cell.angle_gamma   90.00
#
_symmetry.space_group_name_H-M   'P 1'
#
loop_
_entity.id
_entity.type
_entity.pdbx_description
1 polymer ?
#
loop_
_entity_poly.entity_id
_entity_poly.type
_entity_poly.pdbx_seq_one_letter_code
_entity_poly.pdbx_strand_id
1 'polypeptide(L)'
;MQQSLDAVSPDTVPLEAVPLETVRGMFETDNAPLVPRVRAFLSNVLRTPLSHARFMNELSLMEHMGSNKIMATQHGPGMDLPTLKHLAEEARHAFFFKRQAEAVARRPLDYVQADLLSPAAGRLYFQKLDIGVEQALAGEPPRSKVLYLHVSLIVEFRAVWFYHLYETALRQTGSRISLKSLLAEEQGHLGDMADRLKALGAWDPVRLGRMCALETALFGTLLGRLERAVTPPAAVAA
;
A
#
# COMPACT_ATOMS: atom_id res chain seq x y z
N MET A 1 42.56 51.58 -3.06
CA MET A 1 41.09 51.40 -3.00
C MET A 1 40.75 50.30 -4.00
N GLN A 2 40.94 49.04 -3.58
CA GLN A 2 40.86 47.86 -4.45
C GLN A 2 39.45 47.27 -4.32
N GLN A 3 38.70 47.22 -5.43
CA GLN A 3 37.44 46.47 -5.50
C GLN A 3 37.77 44.97 -5.57
N SER A 4 37.27 44.20 -4.59
CA SER A 4 37.22 42.73 -4.67
C SER A 4 35.98 42.34 -5.44
N LEU A 5 36.18 41.75 -6.61
CA LEU A 5 35.15 41.00 -7.33
C LEU A 5 35.19 39.58 -6.80
N ASP A 6 34.30 39.28 -5.85
CA ASP A 6 34.11 37.90 -5.40
C ASP A 6 33.34 37.15 -6.49
N ALA A 7 34.02 36.16 -7.06
CA ALA A 7 33.49 35.24 -8.04
C ALA A 7 32.36 34.40 -7.40
N VAL A 8 31.15 34.54 -7.94
CA VAL A 8 30.03 33.64 -7.64
C VAL A 8 30.36 32.29 -8.27
N SER A 9 30.53 31.27 -7.42
CA SER A 9 30.74 29.89 -7.81
C SER A 9 29.50 29.37 -8.58
N PRO A 10 29.65 28.85 -9.82
CA PRO A 10 28.55 28.25 -10.55
C PRO A 10 28.50 26.77 -10.17
N ASP A 11 27.75 26.42 -9.12
CA ASP A 11 27.19 25.07 -8.94
C ASP A 11 26.43 24.99 -7.60
N THR A 12 25.27 25.61 -7.58
CA THR A 12 24.15 25.10 -6.78
C THR A 12 22.90 25.25 -7.64
N VAL A 13 22.70 24.28 -8.53
CA VAL A 13 21.35 24.03 -9.07
C VAL A 13 20.47 23.79 -7.85
N PRO A 14 19.39 24.56 -7.63
CA PRO A 14 18.44 24.24 -6.58
C PRO A 14 17.94 22.83 -6.85
N LEU A 15 18.03 21.93 -5.87
CA LEU A 15 17.31 20.66 -5.91
C LEU A 15 15.83 21.02 -6.01
N GLU A 16 15.30 21.16 -7.23
CA GLU A 16 13.86 21.17 -7.45
C GLU A 16 13.35 19.91 -6.78
N ALA A 17 12.54 20.08 -5.74
CA ALA A 17 12.02 18.97 -4.96
C ALA A 17 11.30 18.03 -5.93
N VAL A 18 11.88 16.84 -6.14
CA VAL A 18 11.34 15.86 -7.08
C VAL A 18 9.86 15.62 -6.74
N PRO A 19 8.92 15.86 -7.68
CA PRO A 19 7.48 15.76 -7.40
C PRO A 19 7.04 14.36 -7.00
N LEU A 20 5.90 14.28 -6.31
CA LEU A 20 5.26 13.00 -5.92
C LEU A 20 5.06 12.08 -7.13
N GLU A 21 4.70 12.67 -8.27
CA GLU A 21 4.43 12.04 -9.55
C GLU A 21 5.68 11.35 -10.10
N THR A 22 6.86 11.89 -9.83
CA THR A 22 8.12 11.26 -10.25
C THR A 22 8.38 10.01 -9.43
N VAL A 23 8.19 10.07 -8.10
CA VAL A 23 8.33 8.90 -7.23
C VAL A 23 7.30 7.83 -7.60
N ARG A 24 6.05 8.24 -7.90
CA ARG A 24 5.01 7.33 -8.39
C ARG A 24 5.43 6.67 -9.70
N GLY A 25 5.95 7.43 -10.66
CA GLY A 25 6.42 6.89 -11.94
C GLY A 25 7.58 5.90 -11.78
N MET A 26 8.51 6.15 -10.85
CA MET A 26 9.57 5.20 -10.49
C MET A 26 8.98 3.92 -9.89
N PHE A 27 8.07 4.04 -8.93
CA PHE A 27 7.36 2.90 -8.33
C PHE A 27 6.64 2.05 -9.39
N GLU A 28 5.90 2.68 -10.30
CA GLU A 28 5.21 1.99 -11.39
C GLU A 28 6.19 1.28 -12.33
N THR A 29 7.32 1.91 -12.64
CA THR A 29 8.38 1.33 -13.49
C THR A 29 8.99 0.09 -12.83
N ASP A 30 9.34 0.17 -11.55
CA ASP A 30 9.92 -0.95 -10.78
C ASP A 30 8.94 -2.12 -10.65
N ASN A 31 7.63 -1.83 -10.68
CA ASN A 31 6.57 -2.82 -10.57
C ASN A 31 6.04 -3.33 -11.91
N ALA A 32 6.43 -2.73 -13.04
CA ALA A 32 6.01 -3.16 -14.37
C ALA A 32 6.27 -4.66 -14.64
N PRO A 33 7.41 -5.26 -14.24
CA PRO A 33 7.65 -6.70 -14.41
C PRO A 33 6.67 -7.59 -13.64
N LEU A 34 6.03 -7.10 -12.57
CA LEU A 34 5.06 -7.85 -11.77
C LEU A 34 3.65 -7.85 -12.37
N VAL A 35 3.34 -6.94 -13.30
CA VAL A 35 1.98 -6.79 -13.87
C VAL A 35 1.44 -8.10 -14.47
N PRO A 36 2.17 -8.85 -15.32
CA PRO A 36 1.64 -10.09 -15.89
C PRO A 36 1.31 -11.13 -14.81
N ARG A 37 2.17 -11.21 -13.79
CA ARG A 37 2.01 -12.13 -12.67
C ARG A 37 0.80 -11.78 -11.80
N VAL A 38 0.62 -10.49 -11.48
CA VAL A 38 -0.56 -10.01 -10.75
C VAL A 38 -1.85 -10.25 -11.55
N ARG A 39 -1.86 -10.01 -12.86
CA ARG A 39 -3.03 -10.30 -13.70
C ARG A 39 -3.38 -11.79 -13.72
N ALA A 40 -2.37 -12.67 -13.80
CA ALA A 40 -2.58 -14.11 -13.72
C ALA A 40 -3.15 -14.53 -12.35
N PHE A 41 -2.60 -13.98 -11.26
CA PHE A 41 -3.13 -14.17 -9.91
C PHE A 41 -4.61 -13.74 -9.80
N LEU A 42 -4.94 -12.53 -10.24
CA LEU A 42 -6.31 -12.01 -10.21
C LEU A 42 -7.28 -12.87 -11.04
N SER A 43 -6.85 -13.33 -12.22
CA SER A 43 -7.64 -14.27 -13.03
C SER A 43 -7.93 -15.57 -12.26
N ASN A 44 -6.93 -16.13 -11.58
CA ASN A 44 -7.09 -17.33 -10.77
C ASN A 44 -8.02 -17.12 -9.57
N VAL A 45 -7.91 -15.97 -8.89
CA VAL A 45 -8.79 -15.60 -7.77
C VAL A 45 -10.24 -15.47 -8.21
N LEU A 46 -10.47 -14.83 -9.36
CA LEU A 46 -11.82 -14.56 -9.87
C LEU A 46 -12.51 -15.79 -10.49
N ARG A 47 -11.79 -16.92 -10.62
CA ARG A 47 -12.30 -18.15 -11.23
C ARG A 47 -13.44 -18.81 -10.44
N THR A 48 -13.45 -18.67 -9.11
CA THR A 48 -14.49 -19.26 -8.26
C THR A 48 -14.97 -18.27 -7.19
N PRO A 49 -16.25 -18.33 -6.78
CA PRO A 49 -16.74 -17.51 -5.67
C PRO A 49 -15.95 -17.71 -4.37
N LEU A 50 -15.51 -18.95 -4.09
CA LEU A 50 -14.75 -19.26 -2.88
C LEU A 50 -13.38 -18.56 -2.86
N SER A 51 -12.61 -18.67 -3.94
CA SER A 51 -11.30 -18.00 -4.03
C SER A 51 -11.45 -16.48 -4.01
N HIS A 52 -12.48 -15.95 -4.68
CA HIS A 52 -12.75 -14.52 -4.72
C HIS A 52 -13.14 -13.97 -3.35
N ALA A 53 -14.05 -14.64 -2.63
CA ALA A 53 -14.45 -14.27 -1.28
C ALA A 53 -13.26 -14.29 -0.30
N ARG A 54 -12.44 -15.35 -0.32
CA ARG A 54 -11.25 -15.44 0.54
C ARG A 54 -10.24 -14.34 0.25
N PHE A 55 -10.06 -13.99 -1.03
CA PHE A 55 -9.18 -12.88 -1.40
C PHE A 55 -9.71 -11.52 -0.93
N MET A 56 -11.00 -11.23 -1.13
CA MET A 56 -11.58 -9.99 -0.63
C MET A 56 -11.54 -9.92 0.90
N ASN A 57 -11.73 -11.03 1.59
CA ASN A 57 -11.58 -11.06 3.05
C ASN A 57 -10.12 -10.87 3.49
N GLU A 58 -9.13 -11.29 2.69
CA GLU A 58 -7.71 -10.97 2.89
C GLU A 58 -7.44 -9.47 2.76
N LEU A 59 -7.95 -8.82 1.70
CA LEU A 59 -7.85 -7.37 1.54
C LEU A 59 -8.52 -6.65 2.71
N SER A 60 -9.72 -7.10 3.11
CA SER A 60 -10.43 -6.58 4.28
C SER A 60 -9.61 -6.63 5.57
N LEU A 61 -8.91 -7.75 5.82
CA LEU A 61 -7.98 -7.87 6.94
C LEU A 61 -6.81 -6.87 6.82
N MET A 62 -6.24 -6.71 5.62
CA MET A 62 -5.11 -5.82 5.39
C MET A 62 -5.48 -4.34 5.62
N GLU A 63 -6.63 -3.87 5.12
CA GLU A 63 -7.12 -2.51 5.41
C GLU A 63 -7.45 -2.33 6.89
N HIS A 64 -8.03 -3.37 7.51
CA HIS A 64 -8.30 -3.33 8.94
C HIS A 64 -7.00 -3.20 9.75
N MET A 65 -5.93 -3.90 9.35
CA MET A 65 -4.61 -3.74 9.96
C MET A 65 -4.07 -2.32 9.78
N GLY A 66 -4.25 -1.69 8.62
CA GLY A 66 -3.96 -0.28 8.38
C GLY A 66 -4.65 0.62 9.39
N SER A 67 -5.99 0.52 9.48
CA SER A 67 -6.80 1.29 10.44
C SER A 67 -6.35 1.09 11.90
N ASN A 68 -6.12 -0.16 12.32
CA ASN A 68 -5.67 -0.48 13.68
C ASN A 68 -4.30 0.11 13.99
N LYS A 69 -3.38 0.10 13.02
CA LYS A 69 -2.05 0.67 13.18
C LYS A 69 -2.12 2.19 13.34
N ILE A 70 -2.95 2.88 12.56
CA ILE A 70 -3.14 4.32 12.71
C ILE A 70 -3.67 4.62 14.11
N MET A 71 -4.72 3.92 14.55
CA MET A 71 -5.28 4.08 15.90
C MET A 71 -4.25 3.83 17.01
N ALA A 72 -3.44 2.77 16.88
CA ALA A 72 -2.45 2.40 17.89
C ALA A 72 -1.28 3.38 17.96
N THR A 73 -0.84 3.92 16.82
CA THR A 73 0.41 4.71 16.74
C THR A 73 0.18 6.21 16.72
N GLN A 74 -0.99 6.67 16.24
CA GLN A 74 -1.34 8.08 16.13
C GLN A 74 -2.46 8.38 17.13
N HIS A 75 -2.08 8.92 18.29
CA HIS A 75 -3.01 9.21 19.38
C HIS A 75 -2.54 10.42 20.20
N GLY A 76 -3.41 10.88 21.11
CA GLY A 76 -3.12 12.01 22.00
C GLY A 76 -3.18 13.37 21.28
N PRO A 77 -2.52 14.41 21.85
CA PRO A 77 -2.61 15.78 21.33
C PRO A 77 -2.13 15.97 19.88
N GLY A 78 -1.35 15.02 19.33
CA GLY A 78 -0.85 15.05 17.95
C GLY A 78 -1.79 14.45 16.90
N MET A 79 -2.98 13.99 17.31
CA MET A 79 -4.01 13.49 16.40
C MET A 79 -4.70 14.66 15.70
N ASP A 80 -4.50 14.77 14.38
CA ASP A 80 -5.05 15.85 13.56
C ASP A 80 -6.21 15.37 12.68
N LEU A 81 -6.96 16.32 12.11
CA LEU A 81 -8.11 16.03 11.24
C LEU A 81 -7.75 15.12 10.06
N PRO A 82 -6.64 15.35 9.29
CA PRO A 82 -6.27 14.45 8.20
C PRO A 82 -5.99 13.02 8.65
N THR A 83 -5.39 12.81 9.82
CA THR A 83 -5.13 11.46 10.35
C THR A 83 -6.42 10.77 10.77
N LEU A 84 -7.36 11.50 11.39
CA LEU A 84 -8.68 10.96 11.74
C LEU A 84 -9.50 10.59 10.50
N LYS A 85 -9.43 11.42 9.46
CA LYS A 85 -10.08 11.17 8.18
C LYS A 85 -9.53 9.87 7.57
N HIS A 86 -8.21 9.78 7.40
CA HIS A 86 -7.55 8.59 6.85
C HIS A 86 -7.90 7.33 7.67
N LEU A 87 -7.81 7.38 9.01
CA LEU A 87 -8.24 6.27 9.88
C LEU A 87 -9.67 5.79 9.60
N ALA A 88 -10.62 6.71 9.41
CA ALA A 88 -12.01 6.38 9.13
C ALA A 88 -12.20 5.79 7.72
N GLU A 89 -11.40 6.24 6.75
CA GLU A 89 -11.40 5.74 5.37
C GLU A 89 -10.85 4.31 5.31
N GLU A 90 -9.72 4.02 5.96
CA GLU A 90 -9.16 2.65 6.08
C GLU A 90 -10.16 1.66 6.69
N ALA A 91 -10.84 2.07 7.78
CA ALA A 91 -11.86 1.23 8.41
C ALA A 91 -13.06 0.98 7.48
N ARG A 92 -13.41 1.97 6.65
CA ARG A 92 -14.48 1.85 5.66
C ARG A 92 -14.07 0.98 4.48
N HIS A 93 -12.81 1.01 4.04
CA HIS A 93 -12.28 0.10 3.02
C HIS A 93 -12.29 -1.35 3.51
N ALA A 94 -11.86 -1.58 4.76
CA ALA A 94 -11.94 -2.87 5.41
C ALA A 94 -13.38 -3.41 5.40
N PHE A 95 -14.33 -2.58 5.83
CA PHE A 95 -15.76 -2.90 5.81
C PHE A 95 -16.27 -3.18 4.39
N PHE A 96 -15.89 -2.38 3.40
CA PHE A 96 -16.27 -2.57 2.00
C PHE A 96 -15.85 -3.96 1.53
N PHE A 97 -14.56 -4.31 1.64
CA PHE A 97 -14.09 -5.62 1.20
C PHE A 97 -14.74 -6.77 1.96
N LYS A 98 -14.97 -6.61 3.28
CA LYS A 98 -15.68 -7.61 4.10
C LYS A 98 -17.07 -7.90 3.55
N ARG A 99 -17.84 -6.83 3.35
CA ARG A 99 -19.22 -6.92 2.84
C ARG A 99 -19.27 -7.58 1.47
N GLN A 100 -18.33 -7.23 0.58
CA GLN A 100 -18.26 -7.86 -0.74
C GLN A 100 -17.87 -9.35 -0.64
N ALA A 101 -16.92 -9.69 0.24
CA ALA A 101 -16.50 -11.06 0.49
C ALA A 101 -17.67 -11.94 0.97
N GLU A 102 -18.42 -11.47 1.96
CA GLU A 102 -19.58 -12.19 2.52
C GLU A 102 -20.72 -12.30 1.52
N ALA A 103 -20.96 -11.27 0.70
CA ALA A 103 -21.95 -11.33 -0.37
C ALA A 103 -21.60 -12.41 -1.41
N VAL A 104 -20.32 -12.55 -1.77
CA VAL A 104 -19.86 -13.60 -2.70
C VAL A 104 -19.88 -14.99 -2.05
N ALA A 105 -19.50 -15.09 -0.77
CA ALA A 105 -19.52 -16.36 -0.02
C ALA A 105 -20.93 -16.81 0.37
N ARG A 106 -21.91 -15.90 0.41
CA ARG A 106 -23.27 -16.10 0.94
C ARG A 106 -23.30 -16.59 2.38
N ARG A 107 -22.33 -16.15 3.18
CA ARG A 107 -22.24 -16.39 4.62
C ARG A 107 -21.32 -15.36 5.28
N PRO A 108 -21.40 -15.16 6.60
CA PRO A 108 -20.37 -14.47 7.35
C PRO A 108 -19.00 -15.13 7.16
N LEU A 109 -17.97 -14.30 7.16
CA LEU A 109 -16.58 -14.72 7.10
C LEU A 109 -15.86 -14.22 8.35
N ASP A 110 -14.85 -14.96 8.82
CA ASP A 110 -14.00 -14.53 9.92
C ASP A 110 -12.58 -14.22 9.44
N TYR A 111 -11.77 -13.56 10.26
CA TYR A 111 -10.33 -13.39 9.99
C TYR A 111 -9.51 -14.61 10.41
N VAL A 112 -9.94 -15.78 9.96
CA VAL A 112 -9.31 -17.08 10.21
C VAL A 112 -8.72 -17.66 8.93
N GLN A 113 -7.77 -18.58 9.08
CA GLN A 113 -7.05 -19.16 7.94
C GLN A 113 -7.97 -19.82 6.90
N ALA A 114 -9.11 -20.38 7.31
CA ALA A 114 -10.08 -21.00 6.41
C ALA A 114 -10.78 -19.99 5.48
N ASP A 115 -10.97 -18.76 5.95
CA ASP A 115 -11.74 -17.70 5.28
C ASP A 115 -10.86 -16.67 4.58
N LEU A 116 -9.54 -16.87 4.64
CA LEU A 116 -8.52 -15.98 4.10
C LEU A 116 -7.58 -16.77 3.18
N LEU A 117 -6.79 -16.09 2.36
CA LEU A 117 -5.79 -16.78 1.53
C LEU A 117 -4.51 -17.05 2.33
N SER A 118 -3.92 -16.01 2.92
CA SER A 118 -2.64 -16.12 3.61
C SER A 118 -2.47 -15.03 4.68
N PRO A 119 -3.27 -15.06 5.77
CA PRO A 119 -3.25 -14.04 6.82
C PRO A 119 -1.87 -13.82 7.44
N ALA A 120 -1.11 -14.90 7.58
CA ALA A 120 0.26 -14.82 8.12
C ALA A 120 1.19 -14.04 7.16
N ALA A 121 1.03 -14.21 5.85
CA ALA A 121 1.83 -13.48 4.87
C ALA A 121 1.45 -11.99 4.84
N GLY A 122 0.16 -11.65 4.91
CA GLY A 122 -0.30 -10.26 5.03
C GLY A 122 0.27 -9.58 6.28
N ARG A 123 0.22 -10.24 7.44
CA ARG A 123 0.85 -9.75 8.68
C ARG A 123 2.35 -9.53 8.57
N LEU A 124 3.07 -10.50 8.01
CA LEU A 124 4.51 -10.41 7.83
C LEU A 124 4.91 -9.31 6.84
N TYR A 125 4.10 -9.04 5.82
CA TYR A 125 4.33 -7.96 4.87
C TYR A 125 4.39 -6.60 5.59
N PHE A 126 3.36 -6.26 6.39
CA PHE A 126 3.34 -5.00 7.14
C PHE A 126 4.47 -4.93 8.18
N GLN A 127 4.70 -5.98 8.95
CA GLN A 127 5.78 -5.99 9.96
C GLN A 127 7.16 -5.74 9.34
N LYS A 128 7.46 -6.37 8.20
CA LYS A 128 8.74 -6.18 7.52
C LYS A 128 8.86 -4.81 6.88
N LEU A 129 7.77 -4.28 6.35
CA LEU A 129 7.76 -2.91 5.82
C LEU A 129 8.06 -1.90 6.94
N ASP A 130 7.43 -2.07 8.10
CA ASP A 130 7.65 -1.20 9.26
C ASP A 130 9.10 -1.17 9.70
N ILE A 131 9.69 -2.36 9.90
CA ILE A 131 11.10 -2.51 10.26
C ILE A 131 12.00 -1.86 9.20
N GLY A 132 11.70 -2.08 7.93
CA GLY A 132 12.47 -1.54 6.82
C GLY A 132 12.46 -0.01 6.74
N VAL A 133 11.28 0.59 6.91
CA VAL A 133 11.12 2.05 6.91
C VAL A 133 11.75 2.66 8.16
N GLU A 134 11.56 2.04 9.34
CA GLU A 134 12.20 2.48 10.58
C GLU A 134 13.74 2.47 10.47
N GLN A 135 14.32 1.41 9.90
CA GLN A 135 15.76 1.33 9.65
C GLN A 135 16.25 2.39 8.67
N ALA A 136 15.47 2.69 7.62
CA ALA A 136 15.82 3.72 6.65
C ALA A 136 15.70 5.15 7.20
N LEU A 137 14.98 5.34 8.30
CA LEU A 137 14.89 6.59 9.07
C LEU A 137 15.81 6.60 10.29
N ALA A 138 16.64 5.56 10.48
CA ALA A 138 17.55 5.48 11.62
C ALA A 138 18.52 6.68 11.64
N GLY A 139 18.71 7.26 12.82
CA GLY A 139 19.54 8.46 13.01
C GLY A 139 18.76 9.78 12.90
N GLU A 140 17.50 9.76 12.49
CA GLU A 140 16.60 10.90 12.65
C GLU A 140 15.91 10.87 14.02
N PRO A 141 15.55 12.04 14.60
CA PRO A 141 14.74 12.08 15.81
C PRO A 141 13.43 11.29 15.60
N PRO A 142 13.08 10.35 16.49
CA PRO A 142 11.88 9.54 16.31
C PRO A 142 10.65 10.44 16.29
N ARG A 143 9.95 10.44 15.16
CA ARG A 143 8.65 11.09 14.99
C ARG A 143 7.69 10.02 14.52
N SER A 144 6.86 9.51 15.43
CA SER A 144 5.81 8.52 15.13
C SER A 144 4.97 8.93 13.92
N LYS A 145 4.76 10.24 13.75
CA LYS A 145 4.08 10.85 12.60
C LYS A 145 4.83 10.66 11.27
N VAL A 146 6.15 10.85 11.24
CA VAL A 146 6.97 10.71 10.03
C VAL A 146 7.02 9.26 9.58
N LEU A 147 7.18 8.32 10.53
CA LEU A 147 7.15 6.89 10.24
C LEU A 147 5.78 6.47 9.67
N TYR A 148 4.69 6.91 10.31
CA TYR A 148 3.33 6.69 9.81
C TYR A 148 3.15 7.20 8.39
N LEU A 149 3.53 8.46 8.12
CA LEU A 149 3.37 9.05 6.80
C LEU A 149 4.17 8.31 5.71
N HIS A 150 5.40 7.88 6.00
CA HIS A 150 6.18 7.10 5.04
C HIS A 150 5.57 5.73 4.77
N VAL A 151 5.24 4.97 5.81
CA VAL A 151 4.66 3.63 5.63
C VAL A 151 3.33 3.71 4.91
N SER A 152 2.46 4.63 5.32
CA SER A 152 1.16 4.81 4.66
C SER A 152 1.35 5.21 3.20
N LEU A 153 2.17 6.21 2.88
CA LEU A 153 2.39 6.63 1.49
C LEU A 153 2.86 5.47 0.58
N ILE A 154 3.74 4.61 1.09
CA ILE A 154 4.22 3.43 0.35
C ILE A 154 3.10 2.40 0.14
N VAL A 155 2.30 2.13 1.18
CA VAL A 155 1.14 1.23 1.08
C VAL A 155 0.09 1.78 0.12
N GLU A 156 -0.16 3.09 0.12
CA GLU A 156 -1.06 3.76 -0.81
C GLU A 156 -0.61 3.61 -2.27
N PHE A 157 0.70 3.74 -2.56
CA PHE A 157 1.20 3.48 -3.91
C PHE A 157 0.88 2.06 -4.37
N ARG A 158 1.07 1.08 -3.48
CA ARG A 158 0.72 -0.32 -3.75
C ARG A 158 -0.77 -0.50 -3.94
N ALA A 159 -1.60 0.10 -3.07
CA ALA A 159 -3.06 0.01 -3.13
C ALA A 159 -3.59 0.57 -4.45
N VAL A 160 -3.24 1.81 -4.81
CA VAL A 160 -3.63 2.44 -6.08
C VAL A 160 -3.21 1.57 -7.27
N TRP A 161 -1.95 1.15 -7.34
CA TRP A 161 -1.44 0.34 -8.45
C TRP A 161 -2.16 -1.01 -8.55
N PHE A 162 -2.33 -1.70 -7.43
CA PHE A 162 -2.94 -3.02 -7.40
C PHE A 162 -4.45 -2.96 -7.69
N TYR A 163 -5.16 -1.98 -7.12
CA TYR A 163 -6.60 -1.82 -7.30
C TYR A 163 -6.97 -1.39 -8.71
N HIS A 164 -6.12 -0.67 -9.43
CA HIS A 164 -6.33 -0.44 -10.87
C HIS A 164 -6.27 -1.74 -11.68
N LEU A 165 -5.34 -2.65 -11.36
CA LEU A 165 -5.26 -3.96 -11.99
C LEU A 165 -6.48 -4.83 -11.62
N TYR A 166 -6.90 -4.77 -10.36
CA TYR A 166 -8.05 -5.52 -9.88
C TYR A 166 -9.38 -5.03 -10.45
N GLU A 167 -9.61 -3.72 -10.50
CA GLU A 167 -10.77 -3.11 -11.17
C GLU A 167 -10.84 -3.52 -12.64
N THR A 168 -9.70 -3.54 -13.33
CA THR A 168 -9.63 -4.00 -14.73
C THR A 168 -10.06 -5.46 -14.85
N ALA A 169 -9.57 -6.33 -13.96
CA ALA A 169 -9.93 -7.75 -13.95
C ALA A 169 -11.42 -7.97 -13.61
N LEU A 170 -11.97 -7.24 -12.64
CA LEU A 170 -13.39 -7.27 -12.28
C LEU A 170 -14.28 -6.86 -13.46
N ARG A 171 -13.91 -5.79 -14.18
CA ARG A 171 -14.66 -5.34 -15.35
C ARG A 171 -14.64 -6.37 -16.47
N GLN A 172 -13.50 -7.02 -16.71
CA GLN A 172 -13.35 -8.05 -17.74
C GLN A 172 -14.21 -9.29 -17.48
N THR A 173 -14.50 -9.61 -16.23
CA THR A 173 -15.40 -10.73 -15.85
C THR A 173 -16.88 -10.31 -15.77
N GLY A 174 -17.20 -9.04 -16.03
CA GLY A 174 -18.57 -8.53 -15.89
C GLY A 174 -19.04 -8.43 -14.43
N SER A 175 -18.11 -8.37 -13.47
CA SER A 175 -18.44 -8.22 -12.05
C SER A 175 -19.20 -6.93 -11.79
N ARG A 176 -20.15 -6.99 -10.85
CA ARG A 176 -20.87 -5.80 -10.35
C ARG A 176 -20.09 -5.03 -9.28
N ILE A 177 -18.99 -5.61 -8.79
CA ILE A 177 -18.10 -4.97 -7.81
C ILE A 177 -17.28 -3.92 -8.54
N SER A 178 -17.20 -2.71 -7.97
CA SER A 178 -16.44 -1.58 -8.49
C SER A 178 -15.56 -1.02 -7.38
N LEU A 179 -14.31 -0.75 -7.70
CA LEU A 179 -13.32 -0.16 -6.79
C LEU A 179 -13.13 1.34 -7.01
N LYS A 180 -13.91 1.96 -7.91
CA LYS A 180 -13.70 3.36 -8.32
C LYS A 180 -13.71 4.37 -7.18
N SER A 181 -14.65 4.25 -6.24
CA SER A 181 -14.74 5.15 -5.10
C SER A 181 -13.57 4.97 -4.14
N LEU A 182 -13.19 3.71 -3.88
CA LEU A 182 -12.03 3.36 -3.07
C LEU A 182 -10.75 3.93 -3.70
N LEU A 183 -10.52 3.67 -5.00
CA LEU A 183 -9.38 4.22 -5.76
C LEU A 183 -9.29 5.76 -5.71
N ALA A 184 -10.42 6.46 -5.74
CA ALA A 184 -10.43 7.92 -5.65
C ALA A 184 -9.96 8.42 -4.27
N GLU A 185 -10.23 7.66 -3.22
CA GLU A 185 -9.81 7.97 -1.85
C GLU A 185 -8.30 7.71 -1.68
N GLU A 186 -7.80 6.54 -2.10
CA GLU A 186 -6.36 6.21 -2.04
C GLU A 186 -5.51 7.23 -2.82
N GLN A 187 -6.00 7.65 -4.00
CA GLN A 187 -5.30 8.64 -4.81
C GLN A 187 -5.28 10.02 -4.12
N GLY A 188 -6.29 10.34 -3.32
CA GLY A 188 -6.31 11.54 -2.47
C GLY A 188 -5.32 11.45 -1.31
N HIS A 189 -5.20 10.28 -0.67
CA HIS A 189 -4.24 10.03 0.41
C HIS A 189 -2.80 10.32 0.00
N LEU A 190 -2.41 9.94 -1.23
CA LEU A 190 -1.06 10.16 -1.76
C LEU A 190 -0.62 11.63 -1.71
N GLY A 191 -1.48 12.55 -2.17
CA GLY A 191 -1.19 13.98 -2.16
C GLY A 191 -1.08 14.55 -0.75
N ASP A 192 -2.07 14.23 0.09
CA ASP A 192 -2.14 14.69 1.47
C ASP A 192 -0.91 14.24 2.28
N MET A 193 -0.47 12.99 2.13
CA MET A 193 0.71 12.46 2.84
C MET A 193 2.01 13.08 2.35
N ALA A 194 2.17 13.26 1.04
CA ALA A 194 3.36 13.86 0.46
C ALA A 194 3.55 15.30 0.94
N ASP A 195 2.48 16.10 0.94
CA ASP A 195 2.55 17.49 1.38
C ASP A 195 2.85 17.61 2.88
N ARG A 196 2.34 16.67 3.69
CA ARG A 196 2.65 16.61 5.13
C ARG A 196 4.11 16.20 5.37
N LEU A 197 4.67 15.28 4.58
CA LEU A 197 6.09 14.95 4.64
C LEU A 197 6.96 16.15 4.28
N LYS A 198 6.60 16.90 3.23
CA LYS A 198 7.30 18.14 2.85
C LYS A 198 7.25 19.18 3.96
N ALA A 199 6.07 19.41 4.55
CA ALA A 199 5.90 20.37 5.65
C ALA A 199 6.72 20.00 6.90
N LEU A 200 6.97 18.71 7.13
CA LEU A 200 7.80 18.22 8.23
C LEU A 200 9.31 18.20 7.90
N GLY A 201 9.71 18.61 6.69
CA GLY A 201 11.09 18.52 6.20
C GLY A 201 11.58 17.09 6.02
N ALA A 202 10.66 16.13 5.91
CA ALA A 202 10.94 14.69 5.83
C ALA A 202 10.69 14.11 4.43
N TRP A 203 10.53 14.97 3.41
CA TRP A 203 10.39 14.55 2.02
C TRP A 203 11.76 14.32 1.38
N ASP A 204 12.11 13.06 1.17
CA ASP A 204 13.33 12.63 0.48
C ASP A 204 12.97 11.60 -0.61
N PRO A 205 12.81 12.05 -1.87
CA PRO A 205 12.43 11.19 -3.00
C PRO A 205 13.38 10.03 -3.26
N VAL A 206 14.68 10.22 -3.05
CA VAL A 206 15.69 9.17 -3.27
C VAL A 206 15.58 8.09 -2.20
N ARG A 207 15.39 8.50 -0.94
CA ARG A 207 15.16 7.56 0.16
C ARG A 207 13.81 6.87 0.06
N LEU A 208 12.76 7.60 -0.29
CA LEU A 208 11.43 7.03 -0.54
C LEU A 208 11.48 6.01 -1.68
N GLY A 209 12.21 6.30 -2.77
CA GLY A 209 12.44 5.32 -3.85
C GLY A 209 13.10 4.03 -3.36
N ARG A 210 14.10 4.12 -2.48
CA ARG A 210 14.73 2.94 -1.85
C ARG A 210 13.76 2.15 -0.96
N MET A 211 12.91 2.84 -0.19
CA MET A 211 11.87 2.20 0.62
C MET A 211 10.80 1.53 -0.28
N CYS A 212 10.43 2.13 -1.40
CA CYS A 212 9.53 1.55 -2.41
C CYS A 212 10.13 0.29 -3.06
N ALA A 213 11.44 0.29 -3.36
CA ALA A 213 12.11 -0.90 -3.88
C ALA A 213 12.11 -2.05 -2.86
N LEU A 214 12.32 -1.74 -1.57
CA LEU A 214 12.17 -2.71 -0.49
C LEU A 214 10.73 -3.25 -0.43
N GLU A 215 9.72 -2.38 -0.45
CA GLU A 215 8.32 -2.81 -0.47
C GLU A 215 8.02 -3.70 -1.67
N THR A 216 8.56 -3.39 -2.85
CA THR A 216 8.35 -4.18 -4.08
C THR A 216 8.85 -5.62 -3.90
N ALA A 217 10.00 -5.82 -3.23
CA ALA A 217 10.50 -7.15 -2.89
C ALA A 217 9.59 -7.88 -1.86
N LEU A 218 9.08 -7.15 -0.86
CA LEU A 218 8.13 -7.69 0.13
C LEU A 218 6.80 -8.10 -0.54
N PHE A 219 6.27 -7.26 -1.43
CA PHE A 219 5.06 -7.54 -2.20
C PHE A 219 5.26 -8.76 -3.11
N GLY A 220 6.42 -8.91 -3.78
CA GLY A 220 6.72 -10.10 -4.56
C GLY A 220 6.68 -11.39 -3.73
N THR A 221 7.10 -11.32 -2.46
CA THR A 221 7.03 -12.42 -1.49
C THR A 221 5.58 -12.70 -1.06
N LEU A 222 4.81 -11.66 -0.75
CA LEU A 222 3.38 -11.75 -0.42
C LEU A 222 2.61 -12.38 -1.58
N LEU A 223 2.76 -11.85 -2.80
CA LEU A 223 2.13 -12.37 -4.01
C LEU A 223 2.41 -13.86 -4.20
N GLY A 224 3.65 -14.30 -3.97
CA GLY A 224 4.00 -15.72 -4.07
C GLY A 224 3.31 -16.61 -3.03
N ARG A 225 3.03 -16.08 -1.83
CA ARG A 225 2.25 -16.79 -0.82
C ARG A 225 0.77 -16.85 -1.20
N LEU A 226 0.22 -15.76 -1.72
CA LEU A 226 -1.18 -15.69 -2.18
C LEU A 226 -1.44 -16.61 -3.39
N GLU A 227 -0.55 -16.64 -4.38
CA GLU A 227 -0.64 -17.52 -5.55
C GLU A 227 -0.70 -19.01 -5.17
N ARG A 228 0.15 -19.43 -4.24
CA ARG A 228 0.14 -20.80 -3.69
C ARG A 228 -1.13 -21.11 -2.91
N ALA A 229 -1.75 -20.12 -2.28
CA ALA A 229 -2.98 -20.31 -1.50
C ALA A 229 -4.25 -20.39 -2.37
N VAL A 230 -4.23 -19.74 -3.54
CA VAL A 230 -5.35 -19.77 -4.52
C VAL A 230 -5.35 -21.04 -5.34
N THR A 231 -4.16 -21.59 -5.62
CA THR A 231 -4.02 -22.89 -6.29
C THR A 231 -4.23 -23.99 -5.23
N PRO A 232 -5.25 -24.85 -5.33
CA PRO A 232 -5.36 -25.97 -4.41
C PRO A 232 -4.10 -26.85 -4.53
N PRO A 233 -3.60 -27.45 -3.42
CA PRO A 233 -2.59 -28.49 -3.56
C PRO A 233 -3.12 -29.55 -4.52
N ALA A 234 -2.27 -29.98 -5.47
CA ALA A 234 -2.60 -31.08 -6.36
C ALA A 234 -3.14 -32.24 -5.52
N ALA A 235 -4.27 -32.83 -5.94
CA ALA A 235 -4.80 -34.00 -5.28
C ALA A 235 -3.67 -35.03 -5.17
N VAL A 236 -3.32 -35.41 -3.95
CA VAL A 236 -2.44 -36.55 -3.72
C VAL A 236 -3.16 -37.73 -4.34
N ALA A 237 -2.61 -38.26 -5.44
CA ALA A 237 -3.11 -39.48 -6.05
C ALA A 237 -3.08 -40.56 -4.96
N ALA A 238 -4.26 -41.10 -4.64
CA ALA A 238 -4.44 -42.17 -3.67
C ALA A 238 -3.77 -43.47 -4.15
#